data_AF-A0A5K1GJQ2-F1
#
_entry.id   AF-A0A5K1GJQ2-F1
#
_cell.length_a   1.000
_cell.length_b   1.000
_cell.length_c   1.000
_cell.angle_alpha   90.00
_cell.angle_beta   90.00
_cell.angle_gamma   90.00
#
_symmetry.space_group_name_H-M   'P 1'
#
loop_
_entity.id
_entity.type
_entity.pdbx_description
1 polymer ?
#
loop_
_entity_poly.entity_id
_entity_poly.type
_entity_poly.pdbx_seq_one_letter_code
_entity_poly.pdbx_strand_id
1 'polypeptide(L)' 'VDGDSLDKALSSMGEGYTSVLFYATWCPFSLKIKAEFDVLSSMFPHIRHLTVEESSALP' A
#
# COMPACT_ATOMS: atom_id res chain seq x y z
N VAL A 1 5.05 0.86 -6.22
CA VAL A 1 6.22 0.94 -5.32
C VAL A 1 7.00 -0.33 -5.56
N ASP A 2 8.24 -0.24 -6.00
CA ASP A 2 9.11 -1.43 -6.12
C ASP A 2 9.59 -1.86 -4.71
N GLY A 3 10.01 -3.11 -4.51
CA GLY A 3 10.39 -3.64 -3.19
C GLY A 3 11.45 -2.77 -2.48
N ASP A 4 12.50 -2.38 -3.20
CA ASP A 4 13.58 -1.52 -2.67
C ASP A 4 13.07 -0.09 -2.34
N SER A 5 12.08 0.38 -3.10
CA SER A 5 11.42 1.66 -2.84
C SER A 5 10.49 1.60 -1.63
N LEU A 6 9.94 0.42 -1.30
CA LEU A 6 9.09 0.22 -0.13
C LEU A 6 9.92 0.22 1.15
N ASP A 7 11.03 -0.51 1.18
CA ASP A 7 11.95 -0.53 2.32
C ASP A 7 12.49 0.87 2.63
N LYS A 8 12.85 1.63 1.60
CA LYS A 8 13.30 3.02 1.77
C LYS A 8 12.18 3.93 2.25
N ALA A 9 10.95 3.75 1.76
CA ALA A 9 9.80 4.50 2.23
C ALA A 9 9.55 4.22 3.72
N LEU A 10 9.54 2.96 4.13
CA LEU A 10 9.34 2.54 5.52
C LEU A 10 10.49 2.99 6.45
N SER A 11 11.73 2.90 6.00
CA SER A 11 12.91 3.32 6.79
C SER A 11 12.98 4.83 7.00
N SER A 12 12.37 5.62 6.09
CA SER A 12 12.28 7.08 6.23
C SER A 12 11.10 7.54 7.11
N MET A 13 10.25 6.61 7.54
CA MET A 13 9.05 6.90 8.33
C MET A 13 9.40 6.84 9.82
N GLY A 14 9.20 7.95 10.52
CA GLY A 14 9.37 8.04 11.97
C GLY A 14 8.32 7.24 12.74
N GLU A 15 8.15 7.55 14.03
CA GLU A 15 7.22 6.82 14.90
C GLU A 15 5.75 7.05 14.47
N GLY A 16 5.11 5.99 13.96
CA GLY A 16 3.71 6.01 13.52
C GLY A 16 3.27 4.70 12.87
N TYR A 17 1.96 4.53 12.67
CA TYR A 17 1.41 3.37 11.99
C TYR A 17 1.37 3.59 10.47
N THR A 18 1.84 2.61 9.71
CA THR A 18 1.73 2.58 8.25
C THR A 18 0.95 1.34 7.83
N SER A 19 -0.06 1.53 7.00
CA SER A 19 -0.86 0.48 6.39
C SER A 19 -0.41 0.29 4.94
N VAL A 20 -0.12 -0.95 4.56
CA VAL A 20 0.36 -1.28 3.21
C VAL A 20 -0.56 -2.33 2.59
N LEU A 21 -1.12 -2.01 1.42
CA LEU A 21 -1.89 -2.94 0.61
C LEU A 21 -1.06 -3.40 -0.59
N PHE A 22 -0.78 -4.69 -0.65
CA PHE A 22 -0.29 -5.35 -1.86
C PHE A 22 -1.48 -5.79 -2.70
N TYR A 23 -1.53 -5.36 -3.97
CA TYR A 23 -2.65 -5.64 -4.85
C TYR A 23 -2.19 -5.96 -6.28
N ALA A 24 -3.01 -6.67 -7.04
CA ALA A 24 -2.72 -7.01 -8.42
C ALA A 24 -3.78 -6.42 -9.36
N THR A 25 -3.35 -5.68 -10.38
CA THR A 25 -4.24 -5.07 -11.39
C THR A 25 -4.98 -6.11 -12.24
N TRP A 26 -4.44 -7.31 -12.38
CA TRP A 26 -5.06 -8.44 -13.08
C TRP A 26 -6.09 -9.20 -12.24
N CYS A 27 -6.19 -8.92 -10.93
CA CYS A 27 -7.08 -9.64 -10.01
C CYS A 27 -8.32 -8.80 -9.63
N PRO A 28 -9.53 -9.15 -10.09
CA PRO A 28 -10.75 -8.40 -9.80
C PRO A 28 -11.08 -8.30 -8.30
N PHE A 29 -10.75 -9.34 -7.52
CA PHE A 29 -10.90 -9.31 -6.07
C PHE A 29 -9.97 -8.27 -5.44
N SER A 30 -8.71 -8.26 -5.87
CA SER A 30 -7.70 -7.34 -5.37
C SER A 30 -8.05 -5.87 -5.67
N LEU A 31 -8.58 -5.59 -6.85
CA LEU A 31 -9.08 -4.25 -7.21
C LEU A 31 -10.24 -3.78 -6.32
N LYS A 32 -11.16 -4.68 -5.93
CA LYS A 32 -12.24 -4.33 -4.99
C LYS A 32 -11.68 -3.96 -3.62
N ILE A 33 -10.70 -4.71 -3.12
CA ILE A 33 -10.03 -4.41 -1.85
C ILE A 33 -9.28 -3.07 -1.93
N LYS A 34 -8.66 -2.75 -3.08
CA LYS A 34 -8.03 -1.44 -3.28
C LYS A 34 -9.02 -0.28 -3.11
N ALA A 35 -10.22 -0.42 -3.67
CA ALA A 35 -11.24 0.62 -3.53
C ALA A 35 -11.65 0.85 -2.06
N GLU A 36 -11.85 -0.23 -1.29
CA GLU A 36 -12.12 -0.13 0.15
C GLU A 36 -10.95 0.49 0.92
N PHE A 37 -9.71 0.16 0.53
CA PHE A 37 -8.51 0.72 1.11
C PHE A 37 -8.37 2.23 0.85
N ASP A 38 -8.76 2.70 -0.34
CA ASP A 38 -8.78 4.13 -0.68
C ASP A 38 -9.81 4.89 0.19
N VAL A 39 -10.95 4.26 0.49
CA VAL A 39 -11.96 4.80 1.43
C VAL A 39 -11.39 4.87 2.85
N LEU A 40 -10.74 3.80 3.33
CA LEU A 40 -10.09 3.77 4.65
C LEU A 40 -9.00 4.86 4.75
N SER A 41 -8.21 5.06 3.70
CA SER A 41 -7.21 6.13 3.66
C SER A 41 -7.81 7.52 3.84
N SER A 42 -9.04 7.73 3.37
CA SER A 42 -9.75 8.99 3.54
C SER A 42 -10.33 9.15 4.94
N MET A 43 -10.76 8.05 5.57
CA MET A 43 -11.28 8.02 6.94
C MET A 43 -10.18 8.19 8.00
N PHE A 44 -8.98 7.68 7.73
CA PHE A 44 -7.86 7.65 8.67
C PHE A 44 -6.63 8.38 8.11
N PRO A 45 -6.70 9.71 7.87
CA PRO A 45 -5.61 10.47 7.26
C PRO A 45 -4.35 10.57 8.14
N HIS A 46 -4.46 10.24 9.43
CA HIS A 46 -3.33 10.19 10.37
C HIS A 46 -2.52 8.89 10.23
N ILE A 47 -3.10 7.85 9.63
CA ILE A 47 -2.40 6.62 9.27
C ILE A 47 -1.94 6.77 7.83
N ARG A 48 -0.67 6.49 7.56
CA ARG A 48 -0.17 6.52 6.19
C ARG A 48 -0.62 5.24 5.48
N HIS A 49 -1.20 5.40 4.29
CA HIS A 49 -1.68 4.31 3.46
C HIS A 49 -0.82 4.21 2.19
N LEU A 50 -0.24 3.04 1.93
CA LEU A 50 0.57 2.77 0.74
C LEU A 50 -0.05 1.61 -0.04
N THR A 51 -0.06 1.72 -1.36
CA THR A 51 -0.45 0.61 -2.25
C THR A 51 0.73 0.17 -3.10
N VAL A 52 0.99 -1.13 -3.13
CA VAL A 52 2.06 -1.76 -3.90
C VAL A 52 1.43 -2.71 -4.91
N GLU A 53 1.74 -2.54 -6.19
CA GLU A 53 1.29 -3.47 -7.21
C GLU A 53 2.20 -4.70 -7.22
N GLU A 54 1.61 -5.90 -7.14
CA GLU A 54 2.30 -7.19 -7.03
C GLU A 54 3.22 -7.47 -8.24
N SER A 55 2.83 -7.05 -9.44
CA SER A 55 3.67 -7.14 -10.65
C SER A 55 4.94 -6.28 -10.60
N SER A 56 5.02 -5.33 -9.66
CA SER A 56 6.17 -4.46 -9.43
C SER A 56 6.99 -4.87 -8.20
N ALA A 57 6.62 -5.96 -7.51
CA ALA A 57 7.36 -6.51 -6.38
C ALA A 57 7.98 -7.84 -6.82
N LEU A 58 9.30 -7.88 -7.06
CA LEU A 58 10.01 -9.14 -7.27
C LEU A 58 10.16 -9.89 -5.93
N PRO A 59 10.10 -11.24 -5.90
CA PRO A 59 10.29 -12.04 -4.68
C PRO A 59 11.65 -11.84 -4.00
#